data_AF-A0A512PE03-F1
#
_entry.id   AF-A0A512PE03-F1
#
_cell.length_a   1.000
_cell.length_b   1.000
_cell.length_c   1.000
_cell.angle_alpha   90.00
_cell.angle_beta   90.00
_cell.angle_gamma   90.00
#
_symmetry.space_group_name_H-M   'P 1'
#
loop_
_entity.id
_entity.type
_entity.pdbx_description
1 polymer ?
#
loop_
_entity_poly.entity_id
_entity_poly.type
_entity_poly.pdbx_seq_one_letter_code
_entity_poly.pdbx_strand_id
1 'polypeptide(L)'
;MDGRARLAVIGVLSVALTVVVPVALVLGVAFTLAACSDEGDLSVVNESDYEVTILTGDEEATVSASGGVVLLDYGCTPGDVTIELSSGSTVILPGPVCPDHEIVVDRDGAVRLRAVAAGGA
;
A
#
# COMPACT_ATOMS: atom_id res chain seq x y z
N MET A 1 19.53 20.27 -1.15
CA MET A 1 18.72 20.31 0.07
C MET A 1 17.43 21.04 -0.26
N ASP A 2 16.41 20.31 -0.72
CA ASP A 2 15.00 20.76 -0.78
C ASP A 2 14.15 19.58 -1.28
N GLY A 3 14.10 18.51 -0.48
CA GLY A 3 13.24 17.35 -0.72
C GLY A 3 11.90 17.60 -0.05
N ARG A 4 10.95 18.18 -0.79
CA ARG A 4 9.56 18.31 -0.33
C ARG A 4 8.90 16.94 -0.39
N ALA A 5 9.06 16.15 0.68
CA ALA A 5 8.30 14.93 0.88
C ALA A 5 6.81 15.28 0.91
N ARG A 6 6.09 14.87 -0.14
CA ARG A 6 4.63 14.93 -0.18
C ARG A 6 4.10 13.60 0.37
N LEU A 7 4.01 13.49 1.69
CA LEU A 7 3.22 12.43 2.32
C LEU A 7 1.74 12.66 2.00
N ALA A 8 1.14 11.79 1.19
CA ALA A 8 -0.30 11.73 1.06
C ALA A 8 -0.85 10.78 2.14
N VAL A 9 -1.08 11.31 3.35
CA VAL A 9 -1.86 10.62 4.38
C VAL A 9 -3.32 10.65 3.92
N ILE A 10 -3.81 9.57 3.33
CA ILE A 10 -5.24 9.45 3.01
C ILE A 10 -5.97 9.07 4.31
N GLY A 11 -6.19 10.10 5.13
CA GLY A 11 -7.08 10.04 6.28
C GLY A 11 -8.53 9.87 5.80
N VAL A 12 -9.17 8.79 6.24
CA VAL A 12 -10.60 8.55 6.07
C VAL A 12 -11.39 9.53 6.94
N LEU A 13 -11.92 10.64 6.38
CA LEU A 13 -13.19 11.27 6.80
C LEU A 13 -13.57 12.50 5.94
N SER A 14 -14.69 12.44 5.22
CA SER A 14 -15.72 13.51 5.15
C SER A 14 -16.75 13.18 4.07
N VAL A 15 -17.80 12.48 4.46
CA VAL A 15 -19.02 12.34 3.67
C VAL A 15 -19.77 13.68 3.75
N ALA A 16 -19.55 14.57 2.78
CA ALA A 16 -20.34 15.78 2.61
C ALA A 16 -21.40 15.55 1.51
N LEU A 17 -22.50 14.97 1.96
CA LEU A 17 -23.78 14.84 1.30
C LEU A 17 -24.33 16.22 0.88
N THR A 18 -24.46 16.50 -0.42
CA THR A 18 -25.50 17.40 -0.97
C THR A 18 -25.84 16.98 -2.39
N VAL A 19 -26.64 15.93 -2.52
CA VAL A 19 -27.24 15.52 -3.79
C VAL A 19 -28.59 16.21 -3.92
N VAL A 20 -28.64 17.39 -4.55
CA VAL A 20 -29.91 17.94 -5.06
C VAL A 20 -30.06 17.43 -6.50
N VAL A 21 -30.73 16.28 -6.60
CA VAL A 21 -31.09 15.61 -7.84
C VAL A 21 -32.18 16.41 -8.57
N PRO A 22 -32.01 16.74 -9.86
CA PRO A 22 -33.14 16.67 -10.77
C PRO A 22 -32.92 15.50 -11.72
N VAL A 23 -33.68 14.46 -11.42
CA VAL A 23 -34.28 13.46 -12.29
C VAL A 23 -34.03 13.71 -13.77
N ALA A 24 -33.07 13.00 -14.37
CA ALA A 24 -33.19 12.35 -15.66
C ALA A 24 -31.87 11.70 -16.06
N LEU A 25 -31.98 10.53 -16.68
CA LEU A 25 -30.94 9.77 -17.37
C LEU A 25 -30.18 8.74 -16.52
N VAL A 26 -30.81 7.57 -16.46
CA VAL A 26 -30.17 6.29 -16.17
C VAL A 26 -29.10 6.02 -17.24
N LEU A 27 -27.85 6.36 -16.94
CA LEU A 27 -26.66 5.84 -17.60
C LEU A 27 -25.72 5.40 -16.50
N GLY A 28 -25.59 4.08 -16.33
CA GLY A 28 -24.74 3.47 -15.32
C GLY A 28 -23.30 3.91 -15.52
N VAL A 29 -22.81 4.73 -14.59
CA VAL A 29 -21.38 5.02 -14.48
C VAL A 29 -20.81 3.97 -13.54
N ALA A 30 -20.32 2.87 -14.12
CA ALA A 30 -19.38 2.00 -13.44
C ALA A 30 -18.07 2.79 -13.30
N PHE A 31 -17.91 3.51 -12.19
CA PHE A 31 -16.61 4.05 -11.80
C PHE A 31 -15.74 2.86 -11.39
N THR A 32 -15.01 2.29 -12.34
CA THR A 32 -13.87 1.43 -12.04
C THR A 32 -12.79 2.34 -11.45
N LEU A 33 -12.68 2.37 -10.13
CA LEU A 33 -11.51 2.90 -9.45
C LEU A 33 -10.35 1.95 -9.76
N ALA A 34 -9.73 2.10 -10.92
CA ALA A 34 -8.40 1.56 -11.14
C ALA A 34 -7.48 2.35 -10.21
N ALA A 35 -7.05 1.73 -9.11
CA ALA A 35 -5.91 2.21 -8.38
C ALA A 35 -4.74 2.19 -9.37
N CYS A 36 -4.28 3.36 -9.80
CA CYS A 36 -3.07 3.46 -10.59
C CYS A 36 -1.92 3.08 -9.66
N SER A 37 -1.48 1.83 -9.73
CA SER A 37 -0.14 1.44 -9.29
C SER A 37 0.73 1.51 -10.54
N ASP A 38 1.71 2.41 -10.53
CA ASP A 38 2.66 2.54 -11.63
C ASP A 38 3.64 1.36 -11.62
N GLU A 39 4.25 1.04 -12.76
CA GLU A 39 5.08 -0.16 -12.97
C GLU A 39 6.35 -0.23 -12.06
N GLY A 40 6.62 0.85 -11.32
CA GLY A 40 7.74 0.97 -10.37
C GLY A 40 7.34 1.03 -8.90
N ASP A 41 6.05 0.93 -8.56
CA ASP A 41 5.57 1.15 -7.20
C ASP A 41 5.65 -0.13 -6.35
N LEU A 42 6.27 -0.03 -5.17
CA LEU A 42 6.29 -1.14 -4.20
C LEU A 42 5.14 -0.95 -3.20
N SER A 43 4.19 -1.88 -3.18
CA SER A 43 3.05 -1.83 -2.27
C SER A 43 3.25 -2.72 -1.04
N VAL A 44 2.85 -2.20 0.11
CA VAL A 44 2.77 -2.94 1.36
C VAL A 44 1.38 -2.77 1.97
N VAL A 45 0.75 -3.89 2.32
CA VAL A 45 -0.56 -3.91 2.98
C VAL A 45 -0.42 -4.62 4.32
N ASN A 46 -0.96 -3.98 5.35
CA ASN A 46 -1.07 -4.53 6.68
C ASN A 46 -2.53 -4.88 6.97
N GLU A 47 -2.91 -6.13 6.78
CA GLU A 47 -4.26 -6.63 7.07
C GLU A 47 -4.45 -6.94 8.57
N SER A 48 -3.41 -6.76 9.41
CA SER A 48 -3.47 -7.05 10.84
C SER A 48 -4.09 -5.91 11.67
N ASP A 49 -4.43 -6.23 12.92
CA ASP A 49 -5.06 -5.30 13.86
C ASP A 49 -4.04 -4.42 14.62
N TYR A 50 -2.77 -4.46 14.23
CA TYR A 50 -1.69 -3.71 14.88
C TYR A 50 -0.78 -3.04 13.86
N GLU A 51 -0.01 -2.05 14.32
CA GLU A 51 0.98 -1.36 13.49
C GLU A 51 2.21 -2.21 13.22
N VAL A 52 2.80 -2.05 12.03
CA VAL A 52 4.04 -2.70 11.62
C VAL A 52 5.02 -1.69 11.06
N THR A 53 6.32 -1.94 11.25
CA THR A 53 7.39 -1.19 10.60
C THR A 53 8.05 -2.06 9.55
N ILE A 54 8.26 -1.49 8.36
CA ILE A 54 8.85 -2.17 7.21
C ILE A 54 10.16 -1.49 6.90
N LEU A 55 11.24 -2.26 6.83
CA LEU A 55 12.56 -1.79 6.42
C LEU A 55 12.94 -2.48 5.12
N THR A 56 13.01 -1.71 4.03
CA THR A 56 13.31 -2.23 2.69
C THR A 56 14.82 -2.25 2.38
N GLY A 57 15.65 -1.93 3.38
CA GLY A 57 17.12 -1.92 3.30
C GLY A 57 17.69 -0.49 3.23
N ASP A 58 17.01 0.41 2.53
CA ASP A 58 17.36 1.83 2.41
C ASP A 58 16.24 2.78 2.85
N GLU A 59 14.99 2.29 2.96
CA GLU A 59 13.84 3.06 3.43
C GLU A 59 13.14 2.35 4.60
N GLU A 60 12.46 3.15 5.43
CA GLU A 60 11.65 2.70 6.56
C GLU A 60 10.24 3.29 6.43
N ALA A 61 9.23 2.44 6.57
CA ALA A 61 7.82 2.85 6.53
C ALA A 61 7.02 2.20 7.64
N THR A 62 6.22 3.00 8.35
CA THR A 62 5.25 2.50 9.33
C THR A 62 3.88 2.35 8.69
N VAL A 63 3.28 1.17 8.82
CA VAL A 63 1.97 0.85 8.26
C VAL A 63 1.00 0.57 9.41
N SER A 64 0.01 1.45 9.58
CA SER A 64 -1.03 1.30 10.59
C SER A 64 -1.84 0.01 10.40
N ALA A 65 -2.53 -0.39 11.47
CA ALA A 65 -3.46 -1.52 11.46
C ALA A 65 -4.51 -1.39 10.33
N SER A 66 -4.76 -2.48 9.61
CA SER A 66 -5.67 -2.51 8.44
C SER A 66 -5.35 -1.45 7.38
N GLY A 67 -4.09 -1.02 7.31
CA GLY A 67 -3.61 0.04 6.43
C GLY A 67 -2.77 -0.49 5.26
N GLY A 68 -2.25 0.45 4.48
CA GLY A 68 -1.28 0.15 3.43
C GLY A 68 -0.47 1.39 3.09
N VAL A 69 0.69 1.16 2.51
CA VAL A 69 1.59 2.20 1.98
C VAL A 69 2.06 1.78 0.60
N VAL A 70 2.30 2.76 -0.25
CA VAL A 70 2.91 2.57 -1.57
C VAL A 70 4.15 3.43 -1.62
N LEU A 71 5.29 2.80 -1.89
CA LEU A 71 6.56 3.48 -2.13
C LEU A 71 6.65 3.73 -3.64
N LEU A 72 6.44 4.98 -4.03
CA LEU A 72 6.36 5.38 -5.43
C LEU A 72 7.73 5.32 -6.09
N ASP A 73 7.78 4.81 -7.33
CA ASP A 73 9.00 4.70 -8.14
C ASP A 73 10.17 3.99 -7.42
N TYR A 74 9.87 3.16 -6.42
CA TYR A 74 10.87 2.51 -5.58
C TYR A 74 11.61 1.39 -6.33
N GLY A 75 10.93 0.71 -7.26
CA GLY A 75 11.48 -0.42 -7.99
C GLY A 75 11.66 -1.65 -7.09
N CYS A 76 12.73 -2.42 -7.33
CA CYS A 76 13.04 -3.57 -6.49
C CYS A 76 13.88 -3.16 -5.28
N THR A 77 13.60 -3.76 -4.13
CA THR A 77 14.39 -3.56 -2.91
C THR A 77 15.86 -3.92 -3.16
N PRO A 78 16.84 -3.22 -2.55
CA PRO A 78 18.25 -3.54 -2.71
C PRO A 78 18.66 -4.87 -2.04
N GLY A 79 17.81 -5.42 -1.17
CA GLY A 79 18.05 -6.66 -0.45
C GLY A 79 16.82 -7.14 0.31
N ASP A 80 17.06 -7.88 1.40
CA ASP A 80 16.01 -8.43 2.25
C ASP A 80 15.14 -7.33 2.88
N VAL A 81 13.84 -7.62 2.98
CA VAL A 81 12.88 -6.73 3.67
C VAL A 81 12.69 -7.25 5.09
N THR A 82 12.83 -6.36 6.05
CA THR A 82 12.58 -6.68 7.46
C THR A 82 11.24 -6.09 7.88
N ILE A 83 10.41 -6.91 8.51
CA ILE A 83 9.10 -6.51 9.03
C ILE A 83 9.14 -6.66 10.55
N GLU A 84 8.99 -5.56 11.25
CA GLU A 84 8.87 -5.52 12.70
C GLU A 84 7.41 -5.38 13.10
N LEU A 85 6.91 -6.39 13.82
CA LEU A 85 5.58 -6.39 14.37
C LEU A 85 5.59 -5.63 15.70
N SER A 86 4.48 -4.98 16.06
CA SER A 86 4.31 -4.31 17.37
C SER A 86 4.58 -5.21 18.60
N SER A 87 4.52 -6.54 18.44
CA SER A 87 4.89 -7.52 19.46
C SER A 87 6.39 -7.62 19.74
N GLY A 88 7.23 -6.91 18.96
CA GLY A 88 8.69 -7.01 18.96
C GLY A 88 9.23 -8.20 18.18
N SER A 89 8.36 -8.95 17.49
CA SER A 89 8.78 -10.03 16.59
C SER A 89 9.21 -9.48 15.24
N THR A 90 10.26 -10.05 14.68
CA THR A 90 10.80 -9.65 13.38
C THR A 90 10.66 -10.78 12.37
N VAL A 91 10.18 -10.47 11.18
CA VAL A 91 10.10 -11.38 10.04
C VAL A 91 11.02 -10.85 8.95
N ILE A 92 11.90 -11.70 8.43
CA ILE A 92 12.78 -11.37 7.30
C ILE A 92 12.20 -12.01 6.05
N LEU A 93 11.90 -11.18 5.07
CA LEU A 93 11.50 -11.60 3.75
C LEU A 93 12.72 -11.54 2.82
N PRO A 94 13.19 -12.70 2.30
CA PRO A 94 14.37 -12.73 1.45
C PRO A 94 14.14 -11.94 0.17
N GLY A 95 15.03 -11.00 -0.11
CA GLY A 95 14.95 -10.09 -1.24
C GLY A 95 15.77 -10.53 -2.46
N PRO A 96 15.75 -9.73 -3.55
CA PRO A 96 15.01 -8.48 -3.70
C PRO A 96 13.50 -8.68 -3.94
N VAL A 97 12.67 -7.79 -3.40
CA VAL A 97 11.22 -7.75 -3.65
C VAL A 97 10.94 -6.68 -4.69
N CYS A 98 10.22 -7.03 -5.76
CA CYS A 98 9.98 -6.16 -6.91
C CYS A 98 8.51 -5.66 -6.98
N PRO A 99 8.22 -4.61 -7.77
CA PRO A 99 6.88 -4.01 -7.91
C PRO A 99 5.78 -4.94 -8.45
N ASP A 100 6.16 -6.07 -9.05
CA ASP A 100 5.24 -7.14 -9.44
C ASP A 100 4.72 -7.96 -8.24
N HIS A 101 5.17 -7.62 -7.02
CA HIS A 101 4.74 -8.22 -5.77
C HIS A 101 4.30 -7.15 -4.75
N GLU A 102 3.24 -7.47 -4.02
CA GLU A 102 2.73 -6.74 -2.86
C GLU A 102 3.15 -7.50 -1.61
N ILE A 103 3.75 -6.80 -0.64
CA ILE A 103 4.07 -7.35 0.67
C ILE A 103 2.80 -7.29 1.51
N VAL A 104 2.32 -8.44 1.98
CA VAL A 104 1.10 -8.53 2.78
C VAL A 104 1.44 -9.07 4.17
N VAL A 105 1.09 -8.30 5.20
CA VAL A 105 1.05 -8.78 6.58
C VAL A 105 -0.37 -9.23 6.88
N ASP A 106 -0.55 -10.54 7.03
CA ASP A 106 -1.84 -11.16 7.34
C ASP A 106 -2.30 -10.85 8.77
N ARG A 107 -3.58 -11.10 9.04
CA ARG A 107 -4.19 -10.95 10.37
C ARG A 107 -3.47 -11.71 11.48
N ASP A 108 -2.89 -12.86 11.14
CA ASP A 108 -2.15 -13.72 12.07
C ASP A 108 -0.68 -13.28 12.25
N GLY A 109 -0.25 -12.20 11.58
CA GLY A 109 1.14 -11.73 11.56
C GLY A 109 2.08 -12.49 10.63
N ALA A 110 1.53 -13.39 9.81
CA ALA A 110 2.28 -14.02 8.74
C ALA A 110 2.57 -13.00 7.65
N VAL A 111 3.79 -13.01 7.11
CA VAL A 111 4.18 -12.14 5.99
C VAL A 111 4.27 -12.98 4.73
N ARG A 112 3.68 -12.49 3.64
CA ARG A 112 3.70 -13.15 2.33
C ARG A 112 3.81 -12.16 1.20
N LEU A 113 4.26 -12.65 0.05
CA LEU A 113 4.20 -11.92 -1.21
C LEU A 113 2.96 -12.31 -1.98
N ARG A 114 2.20 -11.32 -2.42
CA ARG A 114 1.07 -11.47 -3.35
C ARG A 114 1.51 -10.94 -4.70
N ALA A 115 1.37 -11.72 -5.77
CA ALA A 115 1.63 -11.21 -7.11
C ALA A 115 0.62 -10.10 -7.44
N VAL A 116 1.13 -8.95 -7.86
CA VAL A 116 0.33 -7.90 -8.46
C VAL A 116 0.24 -8.22 -9.94
N ALA A 117 -0.97 -8.33 -10.47
CA ALA A 117 -1.12 -8.49 -11.91
C ALA A 117 -0.50 -7.26 -12.58
N ALA A 118 0.60 -7.46 -13.32
CA ALA A 118 1.18 -6.42 -14.15
C ALA A 118 0.05 -5.82 -15.00
N GLY A 119 -0.23 -4.54 -14.79
CA GLY A 119 -1.25 -3.80 -15.52
C GLY A 119 -0.83 -3.73 -16.98
N GLY A 120 -1.19 -4.73 -17.77
CA GLY A 120 -0.92 -4.74 -19.20
C GLY A 120 -1.76 -3.69 -19.92
N ALA A 121 -1.12 -2.70 -20.52
CA ALA A 121 -1.52 -2.06 -21.78
C ALA A 121 -0.39 -1.20 -22.35
#